data_AF-A0A843TEG5-F1
#
_entry.id   AF-A0A843TEG5-F1
#
_cell.length_a   1.000
_cell.length_b   1.000
_cell.length_c   1.000
_cell.angle_alpha   90.00
_cell.angle_beta   90.00
_cell.angle_gamma   90.00
#
_symmetry.space_group_name_H-M   'P 1'
#
loop_
_entity.id
_entity.type
_entity.pdbx_description
1 polymer ?
#
loop_
_entity_poly.entity_id
_entity_poly.type
_entity_poly.pdbx_seq_one_letter_code
_entity_poly.pdbx_strand_id
1 'polypeptide(L)'
;MAAPAGSSASGALHVVVISPEETIFEGDAEAVVAPAWDGEVGILLGHAPMMAVLGSGNVRVTRGGVVERFHVEGGFLQVVDNVVTVLSERAETAA
;
A
#
# COMPACT_ATOMS: atom_id res chain seq x y z
N MET A 1 -6.88 -15.52 22.67
CA MET A 1 -5.82 -15.64 21.63
C MET A 1 -6.55 -15.77 20.31
N ALA A 2 -6.87 -14.64 19.67
CA ALA A 2 -7.78 -14.60 18.53
C ALA A 2 -6.98 -14.53 17.22
N ALA A 3 -7.03 -15.58 16.42
CA ALA A 3 -7.22 -15.43 14.98
C ALA A 3 -8.72 -15.63 14.74
N PRO A 4 -9.40 -14.94 13.80
CA PRO A 4 -9.66 -15.62 12.52
C PRO A 4 -9.98 -14.77 11.26
N ALA A 5 -9.66 -15.35 10.10
CA ALA A 5 -10.41 -15.36 8.82
C ALA A 5 -10.63 -14.08 7.95
N GLY A 6 -10.27 -14.22 6.66
CA GLY A 6 -10.71 -13.42 5.50
C GLY A 6 -9.60 -13.28 4.44
N SER A 7 -9.35 -14.23 3.53
CA SER A 7 -9.98 -14.33 2.21
C SER A 7 -9.98 -13.04 1.37
N SER A 8 -8.83 -12.58 0.88
CA SER A 8 -8.85 -11.81 -0.37
C SER A 8 -9.09 -12.79 -1.50
N ALA A 9 -10.26 -12.66 -2.12
CA ALA A 9 -10.67 -13.46 -3.27
C ALA A 9 -9.56 -13.51 -4.32
N SER A 10 -9.38 -14.70 -4.89
CA SER A 10 -8.49 -15.08 -5.98
C SER A 10 -8.14 -13.92 -6.93
N GLY A 11 -7.05 -13.19 -6.67
CA GLY A 11 -6.51 -12.21 -7.62
C GLY A 11 -6.12 -10.81 -7.12
N ALA A 12 -6.33 -10.44 -5.85
CA ALA A 12 -6.08 -9.06 -5.37
C ALA A 12 -4.97 -8.96 -4.30
N LEU A 13 -4.29 -7.80 -4.28
CA LEU A 13 -3.37 -7.36 -3.23
C LEU A 13 -4.16 -6.78 -2.07
N HIS A 14 -3.78 -7.09 -0.84
CA HIS A 14 -4.32 -6.40 0.33
C HIS A 14 -3.44 -5.19 0.64
N VAL A 15 -4.00 -3.99 0.68
CA VAL A 15 -3.23 -2.75 0.83
C VAL A 15 -3.66 -2.03 2.09
N VAL A 16 -2.67 -1.69 2.92
CA VAL A 16 -2.87 -0.97 4.17
C VAL A 16 -1.96 0.26 4.17
N VAL A 17 -2.55 1.45 4.25
CA VAL A 17 -1.85 2.72 4.39
C VAL A 17 -2.10 3.24 5.80
N ILE A 18 -1.03 3.34 6.58
CA ILE A 18 -1.07 3.74 7.98
C ILE A 18 -0.13 4.92 8.21
N SER A 19 -0.57 5.86 9.04
CA SER A 19 0.26 6.90 9.65
C SER A 19 0.41 6.63 11.15
N PRO A 20 1.30 7.34 11.88
CA PRO A 20 1.40 7.25 13.33
C PRO A 20 0.08 7.57 14.06
N GLU A 21 -0.78 8.38 13.44
CA GLU A 21 -2.04 8.86 14.01
C GLU A 21 -3.22 7.92 13.73
N GLU A 22 -3.35 7.41 12.50
CA GLU A 22 -4.48 6.57 12.10
C GLU A 22 -4.22 5.71 10.86
N THR A 23 -5.10 4.72 10.66
CA THR A 23 -5.18 3.98 9.39
C THR A 23 -5.96 4.80 8.38
N ILE A 24 -5.29 5.22 7.31
CA ILE A 24 -5.88 6.09 6.28
C ILE A 24 -6.64 5.28 5.24
N PHE A 25 -6.10 4.11 4.89
CA PHE A 25 -6.70 3.23 3.92
C PHE A 25 -6.43 1.78 4.27
N GLU A 26 -7.46 0.94 4.13
CA GLU A 26 -7.35 -0.51 4.24
C GLU A 26 -8.33 -1.14 3.25
N GLY A 27 -7.82 -1.97 2.34
CA GLY A 27 -8.68 -2.64 1.37
C GLY A 27 -7.93 -3.42 0.30
N ASP A 28 -8.70 -4.17 -0.49
CA ASP A 28 -8.16 -4.95 -1.61
C ASP A 28 -7.98 -4.08 -2.86
N ALA A 29 -6.84 -4.25 -3.54
CA ALA A 29 -6.44 -3.55 -4.75
C ALA A 29 -5.87 -4.50 -5.79
N GLU A 30 -5.90 -4.11 -7.06
CA GLU A 30 -5.29 -4.85 -8.17
C GLU A 30 -3.81 -4.49 -8.33
N ALA A 31 -3.47 -3.23 -8.08
CA ALA A 31 -2.13 -2.70 -8.23
C ALA A 31 -1.88 -1.55 -7.24
N VAL A 32 -0.65 -1.45 -6.76
CA VAL A 32 -0.16 -0.32 -5.98
C VAL A 32 1.06 0.27 -6.65
N VAL A 33 1.10 1.57 -6.82
CA VAL A 33 2.32 2.29 -7.21
C VAL A 33 2.71 3.21 -6.07
N ALA A 34 3.96 3.15 -5.63
CA ALA A 34 4.44 3.95 -4.51
C ALA A 34 5.78 4.62 -4.84
N PRO A 35 6.04 5.83 -4.31
CA PRO A 35 7.33 6.49 -4.45
C PRO A 35 8.34 5.84 -3.48
N ALA A 36 9.24 5.03 -4.00
CA ALA A 36 10.42 4.59 -3.25
C ALA A 36 11.50 5.68 -3.25
N TRP A 37 12.50 5.56 -2.38
CA TRP A 37 13.59 6.54 -2.31
C TRP A 37 14.39 6.67 -3.62
N ASP A 38 14.46 5.60 -4.42
CA ASP A 38 15.23 5.50 -5.68
C ASP A 38 14.33 5.47 -6.92
N GLY A 39 13.11 6.03 -6.83
CA GLY A 39 12.16 6.09 -7.95
C GLY A 39 10.78 5.54 -7.60
N GLU A 40 10.00 5.11 -8.59
CA GLU A 40 8.66 4.55 -8.36
C GLU A 40 8.70 3.01 -8.39
N VAL A 41 8.00 2.37 -7.45
CA VAL A 41 7.80 0.92 -7.42
C VAL A 41 6.34 0.58 -7.70
N GLY A 42 6.12 -0.32 -8.65
CA GLY A 42 4.81 -0.87 -8.98
C GLY A 42 4.69 -2.30 -8.44
N ILE A 43 3.70 -2.54 -7.60
CA ILE A 43 3.42 -3.82 -6.95
C ILE A 43 2.13 -4.37 -7.55
N LEU A 44 2.23 -5.60 -8.04
CA LEU A 44 1.12 -6.38 -8.60
C LEU A 44 0.98 -7.68 -7.79
N LEU A 45 -0.11 -8.41 -8.02
CA LEU A 45 -0.31 -9.72 -7.43
C LEU A 45 0.88 -10.65 -7.70
N GLY A 46 1.36 -11.34 -6.66
CA GLY A 46 2.48 -12.27 -6.75
C GLY A 46 3.87 -11.62 -6.72
N HIS A 47 3.95 -10.33 -6.37
CA HIS A 47 5.24 -9.66 -6.20
C HIS A 47 6.09 -10.33 -5.11
N ALA A 48 7.40 -10.40 -5.34
CA ALA A 48 8.32 -10.95 -4.35
C ALA A 48 8.30 -10.12 -3.05
N PRO A 49 8.53 -10.74 -1.88
CA PRO A 49 8.63 -10.00 -0.64
C PRO A 49 9.71 -8.92 -0.73
N MET A 50 9.35 -7.71 -0.32
CA MET A 50 10.18 -6.51 -0.49
C MET A 50 10.00 -5.57 0.69
N MET A 51 11.06 -4.86 1.04
CA MET A 51 11.01 -3.73 1.95
C MET A 51 11.78 -2.57 1.32
N ALA A 52 11.18 -1.39 1.31
CA ALA A 52 11.77 -0.19 0.75
C ALA A 52 11.45 1.02 1.62
N VAL A 53 12.36 2.00 1.59
CA VAL A 53 12.10 3.31 2.17
C VAL A 53 11.23 4.09 1.19
N LEU A 54 10.15 4.70 1.70
CA LEU A 54 9.29 5.59 0.91
C LEU A 54 9.97 6.95 0.77
N GLY A 55 9.84 7.54 -0.42
CA GLY A 55 10.14 8.94 -0.67
C GLY A 55 8.94 9.84 -0.35
N SER A 56 9.02 11.10 -0.79
CA SER A 56 7.85 11.99 -0.82
C SER A 56 7.18 11.89 -2.19
N GLY A 57 5.86 11.69 -2.21
CA GLY A 57 5.11 11.57 -3.45
C GLY A 57 3.71 11.00 -3.24
N ASN A 58 3.12 10.47 -4.31
CA ASN A 58 1.76 9.96 -4.28
C ASN A 58 1.75 8.43 -4.41
N VAL A 59 1.22 7.74 -3.41
CA VAL A 59 0.85 6.33 -3.51
C VAL A 59 -0.45 6.24 -4.29
N ARG A 60 -0.50 5.36 -5.28
CA ARG A 60 -1.65 5.14 -6.15
C ARG A 60 -2.14 3.72 -5.95
N VAL A 61 -3.37 3.59 -5.50
CA VAL A 61 -4.03 2.30 -5.29
C VAL A 61 -5.08 2.13 -6.37
N THR A 62 -4.97 1.07 -7.18
CA THR A 62 -5.92 0.78 -8.25
C THR A 62 -6.87 -0.31 -7.82
N ARG A 63 -8.18 -0.04 -7.82
CA ARG A 63 -9.23 -0.98 -7.42
C ARG A 63 -10.42 -0.88 -8.36
N GLY A 64 -10.78 -1.97 -9.04
CA GLY A 64 -11.94 -1.99 -9.94
C GLY A 64 -11.85 -0.96 -11.06
N GLY A 65 -10.64 -0.67 -11.54
CA GLY A 65 -10.36 0.36 -12.54
C GLY A 65 -10.34 1.82 -12.04
N VAL A 66 -10.62 2.06 -10.75
CA VAL A 66 -10.50 3.38 -10.12
C VAL A 66 -9.13 3.51 -9.48
N VAL A 67 -8.47 4.66 -9.69
CA VAL A 67 -7.18 4.98 -9.08
C VAL A 67 -7.39 5.97 -7.95
N GLU A 68 -7.21 5.51 -6.71
CA GLU A 68 -7.16 6.34 -5.52
C GLU A 68 -5.73 6.82 -5.29
N ARG A 69 -5.57 8.09 -4.88
CA ARG A 69 -4.27 8.70 -4.65
C ARG A 69 -4.14 9.10 -3.19
N PHE A 70 -3.01 8.78 -2.60
CA PHE A 70 -2.65 9.14 -1.24
C PHE A 70 -1.31 9.86 -1.28
N HIS A 71 -1.27 11.11 -0.83
CA HIS A 71 -0.01 11.81 -0.66
C HIS A 71 0.70 11.25 0.56
N VAL A 72 1.98 10.90 0.41
CA VAL A 72 2.81 10.38 1.49
C VAL A 72 4.12 11.16 1.57
N GLU A 73 4.56 11.44 2.79
CA GLU A 73 5.85 12.03 3.07
C GLU A 73 6.72 11.03 3.87
N GLY A 74 7.59 10.33 3.15
CA GLY A 74 8.58 9.44 3.77
C GLY A 74 7.98 8.16 4.36
N GLY A 75 8.80 7.44 5.14
CA GLY A 75 8.41 6.20 5.81
C GLY A 75 8.91 4.93 5.12
N PHE A 76 8.12 3.85 5.18
CA PHE A 76 8.49 2.52 4.71
C PHE A 76 7.34 1.82 3.99
N LEU A 77 7.70 1.09 2.94
CA LEU A 77 6.84 0.18 2.22
C LEU A 77 7.32 -1.26 2.47
N GLN A 78 6.38 -2.13 2.80
CA GLN A 78 6.61 -3.55 2.98
C GLN A 78 5.63 -4.36 2.12
N VAL A 79 6.13 -5.40 1.47
CA VAL A 79 5.34 -6.37 0.71
C VAL A 79 5.65 -7.76 1.26
N VAL A 80 4.65 -8.46 1.77
CA VAL A 80 4.77 -9.86 2.23
C VAL A 80 3.45 -10.58 1.93
N ASP A 81 3.51 -11.77 1.32
CA ASP A 81 2.35 -12.63 1.07
C ASP A 81 1.15 -11.90 0.42
N ASN A 82 1.41 -11.04 -0.58
CA ASN A 82 0.43 -10.18 -1.26
C ASN A 82 -0.22 -9.10 -0.38
N VAL A 83 0.33 -8.85 0.81
CA VAL A 83 -0.02 -7.74 1.68
C VAL A 83 1.00 -6.62 1.47
N VAL A 84 0.52 -5.45 1.08
CA VAL A 84 1.30 -4.22 0.93
C VAL A 84 0.98 -3.31 2.10
N THR A 85 1.97 -3.07 2.95
CA THR A 85 1.87 -2.14 4.08
C THR A 85 2.69 -0.89 3.76
N VAL A 86 2.03 0.25 3.76
CA VAL A 86 2.62 1.57 3.56
C VAL A 86 2.54 2.30 4.89
N LEU A 87 3.68 2.44 5.56
CA LEU A 87 3.81 3.21 6.79
C LEU A 87 4.44 4.56 6.43
N SER A 88 3.68 5.64 6.47
CA SER A 88 4.17 6.98 6.17
C SER A 88 4.19 7.85 7.42
N GLU A 89 5.14 8.78 7.55
CA GLU A 89 5.12 9.74 8.66
C GLU A 89 3.95 10.71 8.56
N ARG A 90 3.60 11.09 7.33
CA ARG A 90 2.35 11.79 7.01
C ARG A 90 1.71 11.13 5.80
N ALA A 91 0.43 10.80 5.89
CA ALA A 91 -0.34 10.37 4.75
C ALA A 91 -1.65 11.16 4.72
N GLU A 92 -2.13 11.49 3.53
CA GLU A 92 -3.43 12.13 3.34
C GLU A 92 -4.04 11.73 2.01
N THR A 93 -5.36 11.67 1.94
CA THR A 93 -6.06 11.39 0.68
C THR A 93 -5.87 12.56 -0.28
N ALA A 94 -5.18 12.31 -1.39
CA ALA A 94 -4.97 13.30 -2.43
C ALA A 94 -6.18 13.32 -3.36
N ALA A 95 -6.83 14.48 -3.48
CA ALA A 95 -7.98 14.71 -4.36
C ALA A 95 -7.62 14.69 -5.86
#